data_AF-A0A7L3GDZ9-F1
#
_entry.id   AF-A0A7L3GDZ9-F1
#
_cell.length_a   1.000
_cell.length_b   1.000
_cell.length_c   1.000
_cell.angle_alpha   90.00
_cell.angle_beta   90.00
_cell.angle_gamma   90.00
#
_symmetry.space_group_name_H-M   'P 1'
#
loop_
_entity.id
_entity.type
_entity.pdbx_description
1 polymer ?
#
loop_
_entity_poly.entity_id
_entity_poly.type
_entity_poly.pdbx_seq_one_letter_code
_entity_poly.pdbx_strand_id
1 'polypeptide(L)' 'MTDPTGKSKGFGFVSFEKHEDANKAVEEMNGKDINGKMVFVGRAQKKVERQAELKRKFEQLKQERLSRYQ' A
#
# COMPACT_ATOMS: atom_id res chain seq x y z
N MET A 1 9.63 5.82 -9.90
CA MET A 1 8.25 6.36 -9.86
C MET A 1 8.30 7.80 -9.36
N THR A 2 8.52 8.74 -10.26
CA THR A 2 8.65 10.18 -9.97
C THR A 2 7.59 10.97 -10.72
N ASP A 3 7.29 12.17 -10.26
CA ASP A 3 6.53 13.15 -11.05
C ASP A 3 7.47 13.89 -12.04
N PRO A 4 6.92 14.71 -12.96
CA PRO A 4 7.73 15.39 -13.98
C PRO A 4 8.83 16.31 -13.42
N THR A 5 8.74 16.73 -12.16
CA THR A 5 9.75 17.54 -11.47
C THR A 5 10.86 16.70 -10.82
N GLY A 6 10.81 15.37 -10.96
CA GLY A 6 11.78 14.44 -10.40
C GLY A 6 11.52 14.03 -8.96
N LYS A 7 10.50 14.59 -8.30
CA LYS A 7 10.14 14.23 -6.92
C LYS A 7 9.46 12.84 -6.87
N SER A 8 9.79 12.07 -5.83
CA SER A 8 9.28 10.71 -5.64
C SER A 8 7.78 10.72 -5.34
N LYS A 9 7.04 9.80 -5.98
CA LYS A 9 5.62 9.59 -5.71
C LYS A 9 5.36 8.77 -4.44
N GLY A 10 6.41 8.33 -3.73
CA GLY A 10 6.28 7.62 -2.45
C GLY A 10 5.90 6.14 -2.57
N PHE A 11 6.05 5.54 -3.75
CA PHE A 11 5.82 4.10 -3.97
C PHE A 11 6.76 3.54 -5.03
N GLY A 12 6.88 2.21 -5.07
CA GLY A 12 7.67 1.48 -6.06
C GLY A 12 7.15 0.05 -6.23
N PHE A 13 7.72 -0.65 -7.20
CA PHE A 13 7.46 -2.07 -7.44
C PHE A 13 8.80 -2.80 -7.44
N VAL A 14 8.80 -4.00 -6.88
CA VAL A 14 9.95 -4.91 -6.85
C VAL A 14 9.51 -6.20 -7.52
N SER A 15 10.32 -6.70 -8.45
CA SER A 15 10.13 -7.99 -9.09
C SER A 15 11.08 -8.99 -8.44
N PHE A 16 10.54 -10.14 -8.05
CA PHE A 16 11.31 -11.29 -7.59
C PHE A 16 11.28 -12.35 -8.67
N GLU A 17 12.34 -13.13 -8.77
CA GLU A 17 12.42 -14.27 -9.68
C GLU A 17 11.45 -15.38 -9.27
N LYS A 18 11.35 -15.65 -7.96
CA LYS A 18 10.49 -16.70 -7.40
C LYS A 18 9.30 -16.10 -6.67
N HIS A 19 8.15 -16.76 -6.82
CA HIS A 19 6.93 -16.39 -6.10
C HIS A 19 7.10 -16.48 -4.57
N GLU A 20 7.83 -17.49 -4.11
CA GLU A 20 8.09 -17.71 -2.67
C GLU A 20 8.86 -16.54 -2.04
N ASP A 21 9.83 -15.98 -2.75
CA ASP A 21 10.62 -14.85 -2.25
C ASP A 21 9.77 -13.57 -2.19
N ALA A 22 8.87 -13.37 -3.15
CA ALA A 22 7.90 -12.28 -3.10
C ALA A 22 6.94 -12.40 -1.91
N ASN A 23 6.45 -13.61 -1.61
CA ASN A 23 5.57 -13.83 -0.46
C ASN A 23 6.30 -13.58 0.87
N LYS A 24 7.52 -14.12 1.02
CA LYS A 24 8.37 -13.85 2.20
C LYS A 24 8.61 -12.36 2.38
N ALA A 25 8.92 -11.63 1.30
CA ALA A 25 9.13 -10.19 1.36
C ALA A 25 7.86 -9.44 1.81
N VAL A 26 6.67 -9.84 1.36
CA VAL A 26 5.41 -9.24 1.82
C VAL A 26 5.18 -9.50 3.31
N GLU A 27 5.35 -10.75 3.75
CA GLU A 27 5.16 -11.15 5.15
C GLU A 27 6.14 -10.42 6.09
N GLU A 28 7.40 -10.30 5.68
CA GLU A 28 8.43 -9.74 6.53
C GLU A 28 8.47 -8.20 6.50
N MET A 29 8.15 -7.57 5.36
CA MET A 29 8.38 -6.13 5.18
C MET A 29 7.11 -5.29 5.36
N ASN A 30 5.92 -5.87 5.24
CA ASN A 30 4.70 -5.10 5.40
C ASN A 30 4.53 -4.61 6.84
N GLY A 31 4.43 -3.29 7.02
CA GLY A 31 4.31 -2.66 8.34
C GLY A 31 5.64 -2.37 9.03
N LYS A 32 6.80 -2.73 8.45
CA LYS A 32 8.11 -2.37 9.02
C LYS A 32 8.35 -0.87 8.96
N ASP A 33 9.07 -0.35 9.95
CA ASP A 33 9.61 1.01 9.90
C ASP A 33 10.88 1.04 9.05
N ILE A 34 10.92 1.93 8.07
CA ILE A 34 12.11 2.23 7.27
C ILE A 34 12.30 3.73 7.28
N ASN A 35 13.41 4.19 7.86
CA ASN A 35 13.75 5.61 7.97
C ASN A 35 12.63 6.44 8.64
N GLY A 36 12.01 5.91 9.70
CA GLY A 36 10.94 6.60 10.44
C GLY A 36 9.60 6.62 9.71
N LYS A 37 9.42 5.75 8.70
CA LYS A 37 8.16 5.59 7.98
C LYS A 37 7.77 4.12 7.94
N MET A 38 6.57 3.82 8.44
CA MET A 38 5.96 2.50 8.26
C MET A 38 5.64 2.29 6.77
N VAL A 39 6.21 1.25 6.19
CA VAL A 39 5.98 0.91 4.78
C VAL A 39 4.84 -0.09 4.63
N PHE A 40 4.07 0.06 3.55
CA PHE A 40 3.11 -0.95 3.12
C PHE A 40 3.72 -1.78 2.00
N VAL A 41 3.74 -3.09 2.16
CA VAL A 41 4.24 -4.04 1.16
C VAL A 41 3.14 -5.06 0.87
N GLY A 42 2.88 -5.31 -0.39
CA GLY A 42 1.80 -6.21 -0.82
C GLY A 42 1.94 -6.57 -2.29
N ARG A 43 0.99 -7.37 -2.80
CA ARG A 43 0.95 -7.71 -4.22
C ARG A 43 0.84 -6.44 -5.07
N ALA A 44 1.59 -6.40 -6.17
CA ALA A 44 1.48 -5.32 -7.13
C ALA A 44 0.07 -5.32 -7.75
N GLN A 45 -0.61 -4.18 -7.69
CA GLN A 45 -1.96 -3.99 -8.21
C GLN A 45 -1.95 -2.88 -9.26
N LYS A 46 -2.87 -2.95 -10.24
CA LYS A 46 -3.05 -1.83 -11.18
C LYS A 46 -3.53 -0.61 -10.42
N LYS A 47 -3.14 0.58 -10.90
CA LYS A 47 -3.51 1.86 -10.27
C LYS A 47 -5.02 2.01 -10.04
N VAL A 48 -5.83 1.64 -11.03
CA VAL A 48 -7.29 1.78 -10.97
C VAL A 48 -7.90 0.87 -9.89
N GLU A 49 -7.48 -0.40 -9.86
CA GLU A 49 -7.93 -1.37 -8.86
C GLU A 49 -7.54 -0.91 -7.45
N ARG A 50 -6.28 -0.49 -7.27
CA ARG A 50 -5.78 0.03 -5.99
C ARG A 50 -6.58 1.23 -5.51
N GLN A 51 -6.88 2.18 -6.39
CA GLN A 51 -7.66 3.37 -6.06
C GLN A 51 -9.10 3.03 -5.67
N ALA A 52 -9.74 2.11 -6.39
CA ALA A 52 -11.10 1.67 -6.09
C ALA A 52 -11.19 0.98 -4.72
N GLU A 53 -10.25 0.07 -4.43
CA GLU A 53 -10.17 -0.63 -3.15
C GLU A 53 -9.94 0.34 -1.98
N LEU A 54 -8.96 1.24 -2.12
CA LEU A 54 -8.68 2.25 -1.10
C LEU A 54 -9.88 3.16 -0.83
N LYS A 55 -10.57 3.62 -1.89
CA LYS A 55 -11.77 4.46 -1.75
C LYS A 55 -12.85 3.74 -0.94
N ARG A 56 -13.13 2.48 -1.26
CA ARG A 56 -14.12 1.65 -0.54
C ARG A 56 -13.72 1.48 0.94
N LYS A 57 -12.45 1.20 1.21
CA LYS A 57 -11.95 1.02 2.58
C LYS A 57 -12.08 2.28 3.42
N PHE A 58 -11.72 3.44 2.86
CA PHE A 58 -11.86 4.72 3.57
C PHE A 58 -13.32 5.10 3.82
N GLU A 59 -14.22 4.80 2.88
CA GLU A 59 -15.65 5.04 3.04
C GLU A 59 -16.26 4.17 4.15
N GLN A 60 -15.91 2.88 4.19
CA GLN A 60 -16.31 1.97 5.27
C GLN A 60 -15.78 2.43 6.63
N LEU A 61 -14.49 2.76 6.74
CA LEU A 61 -13.91 3.26 7.99
C LEU A 61 -14.57 4.56 8.47
N LYS A 62 -14.97 5.44 7.54
CA LYS A 62 -15.69 6.67 7.87
C LYS A 62 -17.08 6.36 8.41
N GLN A 63 -17.82 5.46 7.74
CA GLN A 63 -19.15 5.02 8.18
C GLN A 63 -19.10 4.36 9.56
N GLU A 64 -18.16 3.45 9.77
CA GLU A 64 -17.97 2.75 11.05
C GLU A 64 -17.64 3.72 12.19
N ARG A 65 -16.79 4.72 11.93
CA ARG A 65 -16.51 5.78 12.91
C ARG A 65 -17.77 6.56 13.25
N LEU A 66 -18.55 6.98 12.25
CA LEU A 66 -19.79 7.73 12.47
C LEU A 66 -20.83 6.92 13.24
N SER A 67 -21.00 5.63 12.93
CA SER A 67 -21.94 4.75 13.65
C SER A 67 -21.50 4.49 15.08
N ARG A 68 -20.20 4.52 15.38
CA ARG A 68 -19.69 4.35 16.75
C ARG A 68 -19.97 5.56 17.67
N TYR A 69 -20.29 6.72 17.09
CA TYR A 69 -20.63 7.94 17.84
C TYR A 69 -22.14 8.25 17.83
N GLN A 70 -22.98 7.38 17.27
CA GLN A 70 -24.44 7.43 17.40
C GLN A 70 -24.93 6.59 18.56
#